data_AF-A0A8J8BQQ9-F1
#
_entry.id   AF-A0A8J8BQQ9-F1
#
_cell.length_a   1.000
_cell.length_b   1.000
_cell.length_c   1.000
_cell.angle_alpha   90.00
_cell.angle_beta   90.00
_cell.angle_gamma   90.00
#
_symmetry.space_group_name_H-M   'P 1'
#
loop_
_entity.id
_entity.type
_entity.pdbx_description
1 polymer ?
#
loop_
_entity_poly.entity_id
_entity_poly.type
_entity_poly.pdbx_seq_one_letter_code
_entity_poly.pdbx_strand_id
1 'polypeptide(L)' 'MARIRLVSWNPNEAREGAERLGSSGDTVEFEPFERETMKKIREEPPDAIVIDLGRIPTQ' A
#
# COMPACT_ATOMS: atom_id res chain seq x y z
N MET A 1 -9.56 9.66 9.87
CA MET A 1 -9.24 8.30 9.39
C MET A 1 -9.07 8.39 7.89
N ALA A 2 -7.82 8.37 7.43
CA ALA A 2 -7.49 8.39 6.01
C ALA A 2 -7.50 6.96 5.45
N ARG A 3 -7.81 6.81 4.16
CA ARG A 3 -7.60 5.58 3.38
C ARG A 3 -6.22 5.67 2.74
N ILE A 4 -5.32 4.82 3.19
CA ILE A 4 -3.95 4.73 2.67
C ILE A 4 -3.82 3.45 1.86
N ARG A 5 -3.22 3.57 0.67
CA ARG A 5 -2.84 2.43 -0.15
C ARG A 5 -1.34 2.19 -0.03
N LEU A 6 -0.93 1.04 0.51
CA LEU A 6 0.47 0.60 0.53
C LEU A 6 0.78 -0.29 -0.67
N VAL A 7 1.82 0.06 -1.41
CA VAL A 7 2.38 -0.74 -2.52
C VAL A 7 3.76 -1.23 -2.11
N SER A 8 3.91 -2.54 -1.94
CA SER A 8 5.20 -3.20 -1.70
C SER A 8 5.30 -4.50 -2.51
N TRP A 9 6.51 -4.90 -2.90
CA TRP A 9 6.77 -6.17 -3.60
C TRP A 9 6.88 -7.36 -2.64
N ASN A 10 7.13 -7.11 -1.35
CA ASN A 10 7.30 -8.17 -0.36
C ASN A 10 6.03 -8.24 0.50
N PRO A 11 5.25 -9.34 0.43
CA PRO A 11 3.99 -9.44 1.16
C PRO A 11 4.18 -9.40 2.69
N ASN A 12 5.33 -9.85 3.20
CA ASN A 12 5.62 -9.79 4.63
C ASN A 12 5.90 -8.35 5.08
N GLU A 13 6.71 -7.61 4.32
CA GLU A 13 6.98 -6.18 4.56
C GLU A 13 5.73 -5.33 4.37
N ALA A 14 4.87 -5.67 3.40
CA ALA A 14 3.59 -5.02 3.19
C ALA A 14 2.69 -5.12 4.44
N ARG A 15 2.63 -6.31 5.06
CA ARG A 15 1.85 -6.53 6.29
C ARG A 15 2.38 -5.71 7.45
N GLU A 16 3.69 -5.77 7.69
CA GLU A 16 4.33 -5.00 8.78
C GLU A 16 4.24 -3.48 8.56
N GLY A 17 4.40 -3.04 7.31
CA GLY A 17 4.22 -1.65 6.90
C GLY A 17 2.79 -1.17 7.11
N ALA A 18 1.80 -1.99 6.78
CA ALA A 18 0.39 -1.68 7.00
C ALA A 18 0.04 -1.58 8.50
N GLU A 19 0.56 -2.47 9.33
CA GLU A 19 0.38 -2.39 10.79
C GLU A 19 0.99 -1.10 11.37
N ARG A 20 2.18 -0.71 10.90
CA ARG A 20 2.81 0.55 11.33
C ARG A 20 2.02 1.78 10.87
N LEU A 21 1.63 1.82 9.60
CA LEU A 21 0.86 2.95 9.05
C LEU A 21 -0.54 3.05 9.69
N GLY A 22 -1.15 1.91 10.04
CA GLY A 22 -2.45 1.88 10.71
C GLY A 22 -2.42 2.25 12.19
N SER A 23 -1.24 2.37 12.81
CA SER A 23 -1.12 2.68 14.24
C SER A 23 -1.67 4.07 14.64
N SER A 24 -1.82 4.98 13.68
CA SER A 24 -2.49 6.28 13.83
C SER A 24 -4.02 6.23 13.74
N GLY A 25 -4.60 5.04 13.53
CA GLY A 25 -6.04 4.87 13.30
C GLY A 25 -6.47 5.09 11.85
N ASP A 26 -5.54 5.00 10.90
CA ASP A 26 -5.82 5.04 9.46
C ASP A 26 -6.12 3.65 8.89
N THR A 27 -6.92 3.60 7.82
CA THR A 27 -7.21 2.34 7.11
C THR A 27 -6.15 2.12 6.05
N VAL A 28 -5.37 1.05 6.17
CA VAL A 28 -4.30 0.74 5.22
C VAL A 28 -4.64 -0.51 4.41
N GLU A 29 -4.85 -0.32 3.11
CA GLU A 29 -5.02 -1.40 2.13
C GLU A 29 -3.63 -1.78 1.58
N PHE A 30 -3.23 -3.06 1.63
CA PHE A 30 -1.88 -3.52 1.24
C PHE A 30 -1.86 -4.78 0.34
N GLU A 31 -3.00 -5.15 -0.24
CA GLU A 31 -3.14 -6.26 -1.19
C GLU A 31 -2.18 -6.12 -2.38
N PRO A 32 -1.93 -7.18 -3.18
CA PRO A 32 -1.10 -7.08 -4.38
C PRO A 32 -1.54 -5.99 -5.36
N PHE A 33 -0.56 -5.37 -6.03
CA PHE A 33 -0.81 -4.31 -7.00
C PHE A 33 -1.12 -4.90 -8.39
N GLU A 34 -2.40 -5.23 -8.62
CA GLU A 34 -2.90 -5.85 -9.86
C GLU A 34 -3.85 -4.92 -10.65
N ARG A 35 -4.27 -5.35 -11.85
CA ARG A 35 -5.16 -4.54 -12.71
C ARG A 35 -6.48 -4.16 -12.02
N GLU A 36 -7.08 -5.08 -11.26
CA GLU A 36 -8.33 -4.81 -10.55
C GLU A 36 -8.13 -3.75 -9.48
N THR A 37 -7.04 -3.83 -8.73
CA THR A 37 -6.63 -2.82 -7.75
C THR A 37 -6.44 -1.45 -8.41
N MET A 38 -5.79 -1.39 -9.58
CA MET A 38 -5.63 -0.13 -10.32
C MET A 38 -6.97 0.47 -10.74
N LYS A 39 -7.92 -0.36 -11.18
CA LYS A 39 -9.28 0.09 -11.51
C LYS A 39 -9.98 0.65 -10.28
N LYS A 40 -9.90 -0.03 -9.13
CA LYS A 40 -10.46 0.42 -7.85
C LYS A 40 -9.84 1.75 -7.40
N ILE A 41 -8.52 1.93 -7.51
CA ILE A 41 -7.85 3.21 -7.19
C ILE A 41 -8.36 4.36 -8.08
N ARG A 42 -8.67 4.08 -9.35
CA ARG A 42 -9.23 5.10 -10.25
C ARG A 42 -10.67 5.45 -9.90
N GLU A 43 -11.49 4.46 -9.54
CA GLU A 43 -12.91 4.64 -9.24
C GLU A 43 -13.14 5.23 -7.84
N GLU A 44 -12.33 4.81 -6.87
CA GLU A 44 -12.42 5.19 -5.46
C GLU A 44 -11.01 5.51 -4.92
N PRO A 45 -10.44 6.67 -5.29
CA PRO A 45 -9.06 7.01 -4.93
C PRO A 45 -8.85 7.02 -3.42
N PRO A 46 -7.70 6.50 -2.93
CA PRO A 46 -7.30 6.67 -1.54
C PRO A 46 -6.86 8.12 -1.29
N ASP A 47 -6.82 8.52 -0.02
CA ASP A 47 -6.30 9.83 0.38
C ASP A 47 -4.79 9.93 0.16
N ALA A 48 -4.09 8.79 0.25
CA ALA A 48 -2.65 8.70 0.00
C ALA A 48 -2.25 7.34 -0.58
N ILE A 49 -1.16 7.34 -1.37
CA ILE A 49 -0.48 6.13 -1.83
C ILE A 49 0.95 6.15 -1.29
N VAL A 50 1.32 5.10 -0.57
CA VAL A 50 2.67 4.87 -0.07
C VAL A 50 3.29 3.78 -0.92
N ILE A 51 4.45 4.07 -1.50
CA ILE A 51 5.21 3.12 -2.30
C ILE A 51 6.46 2.79 -1.49
N ASP A 52 6.59 1.53 -1.09
CA ASP A 52 7.81 1.00 -0.54
C ASP A 52 8.91 1.08 -1.61
N LEU A 53 10.11 1.53 -1.24
CA LEU A 53 11.30 1.59 -2.12
C LEU A 53 12.48 0.72 -1.64
N GLY A 54 12.29 -0.18 -0.67
CA GLY A 54 13.27 -1.17 -0.19
C GLY A 54 13.86 -2.13 -1.25
N ARG A 55 13.33 -2.20 -2.47
CA ARG A 55 13.93 -2.94 -3.58
C ARG A 55 15.13 -2.15 -4.07
N ILE A 56 16.31 -2.54 -3.60
CA ILE A 56 17.56 -2.11 -4.20
C ILE A 56 17.56 -2.66 -5.64
N PRO A 57 17.70 -1.83 -6.68
CA PRO A 57 17.81 -2.33 -8.04
C PRO A 57 19.04 -3.25 -8.12
N THR A 58 18.82 -4.52 -8.47
CA THR A 58 19.90 -5.42 -8.88
C THR A 58 20.44 -4.93 -10.22
N GLN A 59 21.74 -4.62 -10.25
CA GLN A 59 22.47 -4.30 -11.49
C GLN A 59 22.67 -5.54 -12.36
#